data_AF-A0A5J4V8K7-F1
#
_entry.id   AF-A0A5J4V8K7-F1
#
_cell.length_a   1.000
_cell.length_b   1.000
_cell.length_c   1.000
_cell.angle_alpha   90.00
_cell.angle_beta   90.00
_cell.angle_gamma   90.00
#
_symmetry.space_group_name_H-M   'P 1'
#
loop_
_entity.id
_entity.type
_entity.pdbx_description
1 polymer ?
#
loop_
_entity_poly.entity_id
_entity_poly.type
_entity_poly.pdbx_seq_one_letter_code
_entity_poly.pdbx_strand_id
1 'polypeptide(L)'
;MTEEKQVAISREPLIPSLEDVQVDGDNYKSISDSASTVVFPLPEGSGIFRLEVLNISNLQEVGIIDSSANLRKGQLPMDAGWEKMIYYGQGGGVGHIGDNIKGNTEFKGQGHHIAIELNMESNPHTLTFFQNNVEQPNYIIGINTPVNFYVLLFKKDQCFQLTSIERILLPTAKHNTVGSRALEWGKEWKKDS
;
A
#
# COMPACT_ATOMS: atom_id res chain seq x y z
N MET A 1 27.43 21.30 -9.70
CA MET A 1 26.49 20.68 -8.75
C MET A 1 25.10 21.04 -9.23
N THR A 2 24.47 20.13 -9.94
CA THR A 2 23.07 20.27 -10.34
C THR A 2 22.24 19.91 -9.12
N GLU A 3 21.47 20.88 -8.60
CA GLU A 3 20.38 20.58 -7.67
C GLU A 3 19.43 19.62 -8.39
N GLU A 4 19.37 18.37 -7.95
CA GLU A 4 18.27 17.49 -8.34
C GLU A 4 16.99 18.15 -7.83
N LYS A 5 16.17 18.65 -8.76
CA LYS A 5 14.80 19.06 -8.46
C LYS A 5 14.12 17.86 -7.80
N GLN A 6 13.84 17.97 -6.51
CA GLN A 6 12.99 17.03 -5.81
C GLN A 6 11.65 17.03 -6.53
N VAL A 7 11.37 15.97 -7.30
CA VAL A 7 10.07 15.82 -7.96
C VAL A 7 9.05 15.64 -6.84
N ALA A 8 8.16 16.63 -6.70
CA ALA A 8 7.06 16.55 -5.76
C ALA A 8 6.19 15.34 -6.11
N ILE A 9 5.83 14.53 -5.12
CA ILE A 9 4.88 13.43 -5.33
C ILE A 9 3.51 14.05 -5.57
N SER A 10 2.83 13.59 -6.62
CA SER A 10 1.44 13.98 -6.86
C SER A 10 0.59 13.50 -5.69
N ARG A 11 -0.15 14.42 -5.07
CA ARG A 11 -1.18 14.07 -4.09
C ARG A 11 -2.54 13.83 -4.75
N GLU A 12 -2.62 13.91 -6.08
CA GLU A 12 -3.84 13.64 -6.83
C GLU A 12 -3.99 12.13 -7.06
N PRO A 13 -4.98 11.48 -6.42
CA PRO A 13 -5.19 10.06 -6.63
C PRO A 13 -5.95 9.80 -7.93
N LEU A 14 -5.75 8.60 -8.47
CA LEU A 14 -6.60 8.02 -9.50
C LEU A 14 -7.73 7.24 -8.81
N ILE A 15 -8.97 7.65 -9.05
CA ILE A 15 -10.17 7.02 -8.50
C ILE A 15 -11.03 6.51 -9.66
N PRO A 16 -11.35 5.20 -9.75
CA PRO A 16 -12.10 4.64 -10.87
C PRO A 16 -13.50 5.25 -11.07
N SER A 17 -14.15 5.71 -9.98
CA SER A 17 -15.44 6.39 -10.04
C SER A 17 -15.62 7.36 -8.87
N LEU A 18 -15.81 8.65 -9.19
CA LEU A 18 -16.17 9.68 -8.19
C LEU A 18 -17.64 9.57 -7.72
N GLU A 19 -18.44 8.67 -8.30
CA GLU A 19 -19.79 8.35 -7.80
C GLU A 19 -19.74 7.40 -6.60
N ASP A 20 -18.65 6.66 -6.43
CA ASP A 20 -18.49 5.64 -5.38
C ASP A 20 -17.67 6.14 -4.18
N VAL A 21 -16.88 7.20 -4.37
CA VAL A 21 -15.99 7.78 -3.36
C VAL A 21 -16.23 9.28 -3.22
N GLN A 22 -16.59 9.71 -2.02
CA GLN A 22 -16.56 11.12 -1.63
C GLN A 22 -15.15 11.50 -1.19
N VAL A 23 -14.62 12.59 -1.75
CA VAL A 23 -13.32 13.16 -1.40
C VAL A 23 -13.53 14.53 -0.76
N ASP A 24 -12.99 14.72 0.45
CA ASP A 24 -13.00 16.01 1.16
C ASP A 24 -11.60 16.31 1.71
N GLY A 25 -10.81 17.06 0.92
CA GLY A 25 -9.39 17.26 1.14
C GLY A 25 -8.65 15.92 1.12
N ASP A 26 -8.01 15.58 2.24
CA ASP A 26 -7.28 14.32 2.43
C ASP A 26 -8.18 13.18 2.95
N ASN A 27 -9.50 13.37 3.07
CA ASN A 27 -10.44 12.34 3.53
C ASN A 27 -11.15 11.65 2.36
N TYR A 28 -11.20 10.32 2.42
CA TYR A 28 -11.79 9.47 1.38
C TYR A 28 -12.82 8.55 2.01
N LYS A 29 -14.08 8.68 1.59
CA LYS A 29 -15.19 7.88 2.11
C LYS A 29 -15.91 7.15 0.99
N SER A 30 -16.11 5.84 1.16
CA SER A 30 -16.99 5.08 0.27
C SER A 30 -18.45 5.45 0.53
N ILE A 31 -19.16 5.83 -0.54
CA ILE A 31 -20.56 6.26 -0.51
C ILE A 31 -21.50 5.30 -1.23
N SER A 32 -20.96 4.24 -1.85
CA SER A 32 -21.71 3.18 -2.52
C SER A 32 -21.26 1.78 -2.04
N ASP A 33 -22.03 0.74 -2.37
CA ASP A 33 -21.66 -0.64 -2.07
C ASP A 33 -20.64 -1.23 -3.08
N SER A 34 -20.19 -0.42 -4.05
CA SER A 34 -19.18 -0.79 -5.03
C SER A 34 -17.78 -0.63 -4.44
N ALA A 35 -16.93 -1.63 -4.62
CA ALA A 35 -15.53 -1.52 -4.23
C ALA A 35 -14.82 -0.43 -5.05
N SER A 36 -13.99 0.36 -4.37
CA SER A 36 -13.22 1.46 -4.95
C SER A 36 -11.79 1.44 -4.47
N THR A 37 -10.86 1.43 -5.41
CA THR A 37 -9.42 1.49 -5.15
C THR A 37 -8.94 2.91 -5.41
N VAL A 38 -8.43 3.58 -4.37
CA VAL A 38 -7.79 4.90 -4.50
C VAL A 38 -6.30 4.66 -4.76
N VAL A 39 -5.83 4.97 -5.96
CA VAL A 39 -4.44 4.77 -6.36
C VAL A 39 -3.68 6.09 -6.27
N PHE A 40 -2.49 6.08 -5.67
CA PHE A 40 -1.60 7.24 -5.56
C PHE A 40 -0.37 7.01 -6.45
N PRO A 41 -0.28 7.68 -7.62
CA PRO A 41 0.82 7.48 -8.55
C PRO A 41 2.17 7.89 -7.96
N LEU A 42 3.18 7.06 -8.16
CA LEU A 42 4.56 7.37 -7.79
C LEU A 42 5.36 7.87 -9.01
N PRO A 43 6.32 8.78 -8.82
CA PRO A 43 7.22 9.16 -9.90
C PRO A 43 8.12 7.98 -10.29
N GLU A 44 8.46 7.89 -11.57
CA GLU A 44 9.39 6.87 -12.05
C GLU A 44 10.81 7.10 -11.50
N GLY A 45 11.54 6.00 -11.29
CA GLY A 45 12.95 6.03 -10.92
C GLY A 45 13.24 5.53 -9.50
N SER A 46 14.45 5.85 -9.04
CA SER A 46 14.95 5.44 -7.72
C SER A 46 14.54 6.43 -6.63
N GLY A 47 14.28 5.91 -5.43
CA GLY A 47 13.87 6.70 -4.29
C GLY A 47 13.27 5.85 -3.18
N ILE A 48 13.08 6.48 -2.03
CA ILE A 48 12.35 5.90 -0.90
C ILE A 48 11.05 6.67 -0.75
N PHE A 49 9.93 5.99 -0.96
CA PHE A 49 8.59 6.56 -0.95
C PHE A 49 7.83 6.03 0.25
N ARG A 50 7.11 6.91 0.94
CA ARG A 50 6.29 6.54 2.08
C ARG A 50 4.89 7.12 1.92
N LEU A 51 3.87 6.28 2.14
CA LEU A 51 2.48 6.69 2.28
C LEU A 51 1.99 6.29 3.67
N GLU A 52 1.25 7.18 4.31
CA GLU A 52 0.60 6.92 5.59
C GLU A 52 -0.87 7.33 5.53
N VAL A 53 -1.72 6.46 6.08
CA VAL A 53 -3.16 6.69 6.21
C VAL A 53 -3.63 6.45 7.64
N LEU A 54 -4.60 7.23 8.07
CA LEU A 54 -5.38 6.98 9.27
C LEU A 54 -6.65 6.21 8.89
N ASN A 55 -6.83 5.04 9.47
CA ASN A 55 -8.08 4.28 9.36
C ASN A 55 -9.18 4.99 10.18
N ILE A 56 -10.06 5.72 9.51
CA ILE A 56 -11.19 6.43 10.14
C ILE A 56 -12.33 5.46 10.43
N SER A 57 -12.62 4.55 9.50
CA SER A 57 -13.68 3.55 9.64
C SER A 57 -13.40 2.32 8.78
N ASN A 58 -13.02 1.22 9.44
CA ASN A 58 -12.95 -0.13 8.89
C ASN A 58 -12.24 -0.25 7.55
N LEU A 59 -11.10 0.43 7.36
CA LEU A 59 -10.30 0.32 6.14
C LEU A 59 -10.00 -1.14 5.78
N GLN A 60 -10.17 -1.52 4.51
CA GLN A 60 -10.01 -2.91 4.07
C GLN A 60 -8.55 -3.32 3.96
N GLU A 61 -7.76 -2.59 3.17
CA GLU A 61 -6.36 -2.88 2.90
C GLU A 61 -5.62 -1.67 2.32
N VAL A 62 -4.29 -1.72 2.44
CA VAL A 62 -3.33 -0.83 1.76
C VAL A 62 -2.33 -1.69 1.01
N GLY A 63 -1.69 -1.15 -0.03
CA GLY A 63 -0.74 -1.94 -0.79
C GLY A 63 -0.04 -1.19 -1.92
N ILE A 64 0.60 -1.98 -2.79
CA ILE A 64 1.13 -1.52 -4.07
C ILE A 64 0.47 -2.28 -5.21
N ILE A 65 0.36 -1.61 -6.35
CA ILE A 65 -0.10 -2.20 -7.60
C ILE A 65 0.83 -1.76 -8.73
N ASP A 66 1.11 -2.65 -9.67
CA ASP A 66 1.90 -2.38 -10.87
C ASP A 66 1.35 -1.16 -11.61
N SER A 67 2.22 -0.25 -12.05
CA SER A 67 1.80 1.02 -12.65
C SER A 67 1.06 0.84 -13.98
N SER A 68 1.20 -0.31 -14.64
CA SER A 68 0.44 -0.65 -15.85
C SER A 68 -1.00 -1.09 -15.57
N ALA A 69 -1.36 -1.34 -14.32
CA ALA A 69 -2.72 -1.74 -13.94
C ALA A 69 -3.70 -0.58 -14.13
N ASN A 70 -4.78 -0.84 -14.89
CA ASN A 70 -5.85 0.13 -15.12
C ASN A 70 -7.15 -0.41 -14.53
N LEU A 71 -7.42 -0.02 -13.28
CA LEU A 71 -8.62 -0.42 -12.56
C LEU A 71 -9.85 0.38 -13.02
N ARG A 72 -10.91 -0.34 -13.36
CA ARG A 72 -12.21 0.23 -13.71
C ARG A 72 -13.15 0.21 -12.50
N LYS A 73 -14.27 0.94 -12.61
CA LYS A 73 -15.35 0.93 -11.61
C LYS A 73 -15.72 -0.51 -11.21
N GLY A 74 -15.75 -0.77 -9.90
CA GLY A 74 -16.11 -2.08 -9.33
C GLY A 74 -15.02 -3.15 -9.40
N GLN A 75 -13.87 -2.89 -10.03
CA GLN A 75 -12.75 -3.83 -10.02
C GLN A 75 -11.95 -3.73 -8.72
N LEU A 76 -11.56 -4.89 -8.21
CA LEU A 76 -10.63 -5.04 -7.10
C LEU A 76 -9.18 -5.01 -7.60
N PRO A 77 -8.20 -4.68 -6.75
CA PRO A 77 -6.78 -4.75 -7.11
C PRO A 77 -6.38 -6.11 -7.70
N MET A 78 -6.92 -7.20 -7.16
CA MET A 78 -6.65 -8.57 -7.64
C MET A 78 -7.17 -8.87 -9.05
N ASP A 79 -8.16 -8.11 -9.55
CA ASP A 79 -8.66 -8.25 -10.91
C ASP A 79 -7.62 -7.80 -11.96
N ALA A 80 -6.59 -7.04 -11.54
CA ALA A 80 -5.44 -6.72 -12.39
C ALA A 80 -4.43 -7.89 -12.52
N GLY A 81 -4.51 -8.88 -11.64
CA GLY A 81 -3.58 -10.01 -11.53
C GLY A 81 -2.85 -10.04 -10.18
N TRP A 82 -2.80 -11.21 -9.54
CA TRP A 82 -2.10 -11.41 -8.25
C TRP A 82 -0.59 -11.12 -8.34
N GLU A 83 0.00 -11.33 -9.51
CA GLU A 83 1.39 -11.04 -9.82
C GLU A 83 1.71 -9.55 -9.91
N LYS A 84 0.69 -8.68 -9.95
CA LYS A 84 0.82 -7.23 -10.10
C LYS A 84 0.53 -6.46 -8.83
N MET A 85 0.29 -7.13 -7.71
CA MET A 85 -0.10 -6.44 -6.49
C MET A 85 0.46 -7.08 -5.22
N ILE A 86 0.60 -6.26 -4.20
CA ILE A 86 0.79 -6.68 -2.80
C ILE A 86 -0.26 -5.96 -1.97
N TYR A 87 -0.93 -6.69 -1.08
CA TYR A 87 -1.79 -6.07 -0.07
C TYR A 87 -1.33 -6.39 1.35
N TYR A 88 -1.63 -5.47 2.26
CA TYR A 88 -1.72 -5.68 3.69
C TYR A 88 -3.14 -5.37 4.14
N GLY A 89 -3.86 -6.41 4.54
CA GLY A 89 -5.30 -6.33 4.83
C GLY A 89 -5.62 -6.26 6.32
N GLN A 90 -6.80 -5.76 6.65
CA GLN A 90 -7.25 -5.52 8.03
C GLN A 90 -7.14 -6.73 8.97
N GLY A 91 -7.16 -7.94 8.44
CA GLY A 91 -6.93 -9.19 9.18
C GLY A 91 -5.45 -9.57 9.36
N GLY A 92 -4.53 -8.60 9.29
CA GLY A 92 -3.09 -8.80 9.56
C GLY A 92 -2.35 -9.62 8.50
N GLY A 93 -3.01 -9.93 7.39
CA GLY A 93 -2.47 -10.77 6.34
C GLY A 93 -1.83 -9.95 5.24
N VAL A 94 -0.70 -10.43 4.72
CA VAL A 94 -0.08 -9.93 3.49
C VAL A 94 -0.35 -10.92 2.37
N GLY A 95 -0.70 -10.45 1.18
CA GLY A 95 -0.92 -11.34 0.04
C GLY A 95 -0.29 -10.87 -1.25
N HIS A 96 0.02 -11.87 -2.06
CA HIS A 96 0.58 -11.82 -3.41
C HIS A 96 0.12 -13.10 -4.14
N ILE A 97 0.94 -13.65 -5.04
CA ILE A 97 0.77 -14.99 -5.61
C ILE A 97 0.80 -16.06 -4.49
N GLY A 98 -0.23 -16.89 -4.43
CA GLY A 98 -0.33 -18.02 -3.50
C GLY A 98 -1.14 -17.69 -2.25
N ASP A 99 -0.65 -18.13 -1.09
CA ASP A 99 -1.35 -17.99 0.18
C ASP A 99 -1.29 -16.57 0.76
N ASN A 100 -2.34 -16.22 1.53
CA ASN A 100 -2.28 -15.08 2.46
C ASN A 100 -1.37 -15.42 3.66
N ILE A 101 -0.26 -14.68 3.80
CA ILE A 101 0.73 -14.86 4.86
C ILE A 101 0.32 -14.05 6.08
N LYS A 102 0.22 -14.72 7.23
CA LYS A 102 -0.14 -14.11 8.52
C LYS A 102 1.09 -13.64 9.29
N GLY A 103 0.88 -12.84 10.32
CA GLY A 103 1.91 -12.42 11.27
C GLY A 103 2.06 -10.91 11.39
N ASN A 104 1.51 -10.13 10.47
CA ASN A 104 1.34 -8.70 10.69
C ASN A 104 0.12 -8.46 11.59
N THR A 105 0.08 -7.31 12.23
CA THR A 105 -0.93 -6.97 13.24
C THR A 105 -2.27 -6.67 12.56
N GLU A 106 -3.39 -7.08 13.16
CA GLU A 106 -4.70 -6.69 12.62
C GLU A 106 -4.98 -5.20 12.84
N PHE A 107 -5.67 -4.56 11.90
CA PHE A 107 -6.07 -3.14 12.00
C PHE A 107 -7.58 -2.93 11.80
N LYS A 108 -8.40 -3.91 12.20
CA LYS A 108 -9.87 -3.79 12.23
C LYS A 108 -10.31 -2.64 13.15
N GLY A 109 -11.43 -2.01 12.82
CA GLY A 109 -11.97 -0.85 13.57
C GLY A 109 -11.43 0.47 13.03
N GLN A 110 -10.99 1.36 13.93
CA GLN A 110 -10.58 2.74 13.63
C GLN A 110 -9.40 3.19 14.50
N GLY A 111 -8.75 4.29 14.14
CA GLY A 111 -7.68 4.92 14.91
C GLY A 111 -6.28 4.34 14.65
N HIS A 112 -6.16 3.40 13.72
CA HIS A 112 -4.88 2.82 13.33
C HIS A 112 -4.22 3.70 12.26
N HIS A 113 -2.97 4.10 12.49
CA HIS A 113 -2.11 4.67 11.46
C HIS A 113 -1.42 3.52 10.73
N ILE A 114 -1.62 3.41 9.42
CA ILE A 114 -0.98 2.39 8.58
C ILE A 114 -0.06 3.11 7.60
N ALA A 115 1.21 2.72 7.59
CA ALA A 115 2.17 3.25 6.63
C ALA A 115 2.77 2.12 5.77
N ILE A 116 3.12 2.48 4.53
CA ILE A 116 3.89 1.65 3.62
C ILE A 116 5.11 2.43 3.15
N GLU A 117 6.28 1.80 3.22
CA GLU A 117 7.55 2.35 2.76
C GLU A 117 8.10 1.48 1.64
N LEU A 118 8.19 2.05 0.45
CA LEU A 118 8.81 1.45 -0.73
C LEU A 118 10.21 2.02 -0.89
N ASN A 119 11.23 1.18 -0.71
CA ASN A 119 12.62 1.54 -0.91
C ASN A 119 13.12 0.95 -2.23
N MET A 120 13.20 1.81 -3.25
CA MET A 120 13.77 1.48 -4.58
C MET A 120 15.28 1.78 -4.66
N GLU A 121 15.91 2.14 -3.55
CA GLU A 121 17.36 2.36 -3.46
C GLU A 121 18.10 1.14 -2.86
N SER A 122 17.40 0.29 -2.10
CA SER A 122 17.98 -0.92 -1.54
C SER A 122 18.13 -2.02 -2.59
N ASN A 123 19.10 -2.92 -2.40
CA ASN A 123 19.22 -4.13 -3.20
C ASN A 123 19.20 -5.37 -2.28
N PRO A 124 18.13 -6.18 -2.28
CA PRO A 124 16.92 -6.04 -3.11
C PRO A 124 16.06 -4.81 -2.74
N HIS A 125 15.24 -4.30 -3.68
CA HIS A 125 14.22 -3.28 -3.36
C HIS A 125 13.25 -3.85 -2.32
N THR A 126 12.75 -3.01 -1.41
CA THR A 126 11.89 -3.48 -0.32
C THR A 126 10.58 -2.70 -0.22
N LEU A 127 9.53 -3.38 0.24
CA LEU A 127 8.28 -2.77 0.69
C LEU A 127 7.99 -3.21 2.12
N THR A 128 7.86 -2.24 3.02
CA THR A 128 7.71 -2.48 4.46
C THR A 128 6.42 -1.85 4.97
N PHE A 129 5.69 -2.56 5.83
CA PHE A 129 4.47 -2.07 6.45
C PHE A 129 4.75 -1.61 7.88
N PHE A 130 4.00 -0.60 8.33
CA PHE A 130 4.01 -0.12 9.69
C PHE A 130 2.59 0.06 10.19
N GLN A 131 2.37 -0.20 11.48
CA GLN A 131 1.16 0.21 12.19
C GLN A 131 1.54 1.04 13.41
N ASN A 132 1.00 2.24 13.55
CA ASN A 132 1.32 3.18 14.64
C ASN A 132 2.83 3.35 14.84
N ASN A 133 3.57 3.50 13.72
CA ASN A 133 5.03 3.61 13.66
C ASN A 133 5.81 2.35 14.09
N VAL A 134 5.14 1.21 14.29
CA VAL A 134 5.77 -0.08 14.54
C VAL A 134 5.90 -0.86 13.24
N GLU A 135 7.14 -1.17 12.85
CA GLU A 135 7.46 -2.01 11.69
C GLU A 135 6.82 -3.40 11.83
N GLN A 136 6.22 -3.89 10.75
CA GLN A 136 5.54 -5.19 10.74
C GLN A 136 6.50 -6.32 10.32
N PRO A 137 6.30 -7.56 10.84
CA PRO A 137 7.24 -8.66 10.62
C PRO A 137 7.40 -9.08 9.16
N ASN A 138 6.30 -9.17 8.42
CA ASN A 138 6.34 -9.58 7.01
C ASN A 138 6.51 -8.35 6.12
N TYR A 139 7.58 -8.36 5.32
CA TYR A 139 7.93 -7.33 4.35
C TYR A 139 8.30 -7.98 3.02
N ILE A 140 8.29 -7.20 1.94
CA ILE A 140 8.51 -7.72 0.59
C ILE A 140 9.90 -7.32 0.12
N ILE A 141 10.54 -8.21 -0.62
CA ILE A 141 11.81 -7.97 -1.30
C ILE A 141 11.69 -8.25 -2.80
N GLY A 142 12.53 -7.59 -3.60
CA GLY A 142 12.73 -7.94 -5.01
C GLY A 142 11.69 -7.35 -5.96
N ILE A 143 11.00 -6.28 -5.57
CA ILE A 143 10.07 -5.55 -6.45
C ILE A 143 10.86 -5.02 -7.64
N ASN A 144 10.49 -5.43 -8.84
CA ASN A 144 11.27 -5.17 -10.07
C ASN A 144 10.46 -4.47 -11.17
N THR A 145 9.26 -3.99 -10.87
CA THR A 145 8.44 -3.19 -11.78
C THR A 145 8.11 -1.83 -11.14
N PRO A 146 7.79 -0.81 -11.96
CA PRO A 146 7.22 0.43 -11.45
C PRO A 146 5.85 0.16 -10.82
N VAL A 147 5.61 0.72 -9.64
CA VAL A 147 4.39 0.48 -8.85
C VAL A 147 3.83 1.80 -8.31
N ASN A 148 2.55 1.80 -8.01
CA ASN A 148 1.84 2.88 -7.33
C ASN A 148 1.34 2.38 -5.97
N PHE A 149 1.21 3.29 -5.00
CA PHE A 149 0.50 2.96 -3.76
C PHE A 149 -1.00 2.89 -4.01
N TYR A 150 -1.71 2.10 -3.23
CA TYR A 150 -3.18 2.11 -3.24
C TYR A 150 -3.77 1.87 -1.86
N VAL A 151 -5.04 2.28 -1.74
CA VAL A 151 -5.90 2.03 -0.58
C VAL A 151 -7.26 1.54 -1.08
N LEU A 152 -7.75 0.42 -0.54
CA LEU A 152 -9.03 -0.16 -0.94
C LEU A 152 -10.14 0.21 0.04
N LEU A 153 -11.22 0.76 -0.50
CA LEU A 153 -12.52 0.91 0.14
C LEU A 153 -13.47 -0.15 -0.45
N PHE A 154 -13.71 -1.22 0.28
CA PHE A 154 -14.46 -2.39 -0.18
C PHE A 154 -15.97 -2.31 0.10
N LYS A 155 -16.37 -1.64 1.18
CA LYS A 155 -17.78 -1.49 1.57
C LYS A 155 -18.13 -0.03 1.79
N LYS A 156 -19.42 0.27 1.61
CA LYS A 156 -20.01 1.56 1.95
C LYS A 156 -19.66 1.97 3.38
N ASP A 157 -19.47 3.28 3.57
CA ASP A 157 -19.12 3.93 4.84
C ASP A 157 -17.73 3.59 5.41
N GLN A 158 -16.92 2.81 4.69
CA GLN A 158 -15.48 2.75 4.97
C GLN A 158 -14.83 4.09 4.63
N CYS A 159 -13.88 4.51 5.46
CA CYS A 159 -13.23 5.80 5.32
C CYS A 159 -11.79 5.76 5.81
N PHE A 160 -10.92 6.49 5.14
CA PHE A 160 -9.56 6.78 5.59
C PHE A 160 -9.21 8.24 5.35
N GLN A 161 -8.19 8.71 6.06
CA GLN A 161 -7.55 9.99 5.80
C GLN A 161 -6.11 9.74 5.33
N LEU A 162 -5.69 10.37 4.24
CA LEU A 162 -4.30 10.45 3.83
C LEU A 162 -3.55 11.40 4.78
N THR A 163 -2.65 10.88 5.61
CA THR A 163 -1.91 11.72 6.57
C THR A 163 -0.57 12.17 6.00
N SER A 164 0.09 11.34 5.19
CA SER A 164 1.33 11.69 4.49
C SER A 164 1.49 10.90 3.20
N ILE A 165 2.09 11.54 2.19
CA ILE A 165 2.69 10.87 1.04
C ILE A 165 3.94 11.66 0.63
N GLU A 166 5.11 11.04 0.73
CA GLU A 166 6.38 11.76 0.62
C GLU A 166 7.51 10.88 0.12
N ARG A 167 8.54 11.54 -0.43
CA ARG A 167 9.83 10.93 -0.75
C ARG A 167 10.76 11.23 0.42
N ILE A 168 11.14 10.20 1.16
CA ILE A 168 12.03 10.33 2.32
C ILE A 168 13.49 10.14 1.91
N LEU A 169 14.41 10.73 2.68
CA LEU A 169 15.85 10.71 2.38
C LEU A 169 16.57 9.45 2.88
N LEU A 170 16.04 8.82 3.93
CA LEU A 170 16.63 7.66 4.58
C LEU A 170 15.53 6.66 4.89
N PRO A 171 15.79 5.34 4.74
CA PRO A 171 14.80 4.33 5.10
C PRO A 171 14.54 4.39 6.61
N THR A 172 13.27 4.22 6.99
CA THR A 172 12.90 4.05 8.39
C THR A 172 12.83 2.58 8.78
N ALA A 173 12.59 1.70 7.78
CA ALA A 173 12.61 0.25 7.95
C ALA A 173 14.01 -0.24 8.34
N LYS A 174 14.06 -1.17 9.29
CA LYS A 174 15.32 -1.73 9.83
C LYS A 174 15.50 -3.21 9.50
N HIS A 175 14.41 -3.97 9.36
CA HIS A 175 14.41 -5.42 9.09
C HIS A 175 15.27 -6.27 10.03
N ASN A 176 15.58 -5.78 11.24
CA ASN A 176 16.56 -6.38 12.15
C ASN A 176 15.94 -6.98 13.42
N THR A 177 14.62 -7.12 13.45
CA THR A 177 13.89 -7.68 14.59
C THR A 177 13.73 -9.19 14.46
N VAL A 178 13.81 -9.90 15.58
CA VAL A 178 13.47 -11.32 15.63
C VAL A 178 12.05 -11.50 15.13
N GLY A 179 11.85 -12.40 14.17
CA GLY A 179 10.56 -12.64 13.53
C GLY A 179 10.33 -11.89 12.22
N SER A 180 11.24 -11.00 11.79
CA SER A 180 11.17 -10.41 10.46
C SER A 180 11.29 -11.48 9.37
N ARG A 181 10.37 -11.44 8.39
CA ARG A 181 10.27 -12.38 7.28
C ARG A 181 10.21 -11.63 5.97
N ALA A 182 11.22 -11.83 5.12
CA ALA A 182 11.21 -11.36 3.75
C ALA A 182 10.36 -12.29 2.88
N LEU A 183 9.47 -11.71 2.08
CA LEU A 183 8.65 -12.41 1.09
C LEU A 183 9.02 -11.90 -0.31
N GLU A 184 9.41 -12.80 -1.21
CA GLU A 184 9.93 -12.41 -2.54
C GLU A 184 8.79 -12.12 -3.52
N TRP A 185 8.81 -10.93 -4.12
CA TRP A 185 7.89 -10.55 -5.20
C TRP A 185 8.02 -11.51 -6.40
N GLY A 186 6.90 -11.84 -7.04
CA GLY A 186 6.84 -12.74 -8.20
C GLY A 186 7.00 -14.21 -7.86
N LYS A 187 7.10 -14.58 -6.58
CA LYS A 187 7.11 -15.98 -6.12
C LYS A 187 5.76 -16.36 -5.53
N GLU A 188 5.39 -17.63 -5.72
CA GLU A 188 4.26 -18.23 -5.01
C GLU A 188 4.63 -18.40 -3.52
N TRP A 189 3.82 -17.80 -2.64
CA TRP A 189 3.98 -17.91 -1.20
C TRP A 189 3.11 -19.02 -0.63
N LYS A 190 3.60 -19.67 0.42
CA LYS A 190 2.89 -20.73 1.13
C LYS A 190 2.89 -20.43 2.62
N LYS A 191 1.78 -20.73 3.30
CA LYS A 191 1.74 -20.65 4.77
C LYS A 191 2.71 -21.67 5.35
N ASP A 192 3.34 -21.32 6.46
CA ASP A 192 4.08 -22.31 7.23
C ASP A 192 3.06 -23.31 7.80
N SER A 193 3.33 -24.60 7.60
CA SER A 193 2.48 -25.73 8.02
C SER A 193 2.53 -25.97 9.52
#